data_AF-A0A5C6VAZ5-F1
#
_entry.id   AF-A0A5C6VAZ5-F1
#
_cell.length_a   1.000
_cell.length_b   1.000
_cell.length_c   1.000
_cell.angle_alpha   90.00
_cell.angle_beta   90.00
_cell.angle_gamma   90.00
#
_symmetry.space_group_name_H-M   'P 1'
#
loop_
_entity.id
_entity.type
_entity.pdbx_description
1 polymer ?
#
loop_
_entity_poly.entity_id
_entity_poly.type
_entity_poly.pdbx_seq_one_letter_code
_entity_poly.pdbx_strand_id
1 'polypeptide(L)'
;MNDLLKEKATYWNTRLKKCMDAGRYTQASFAEALNNKYGTTYGQKDVSRWMNTGSKIKNGEVGFPKYDTMVLIADFFRLDVGYLTGETDKDSFSMEKACSYMGLNGEAIKAIREITHPENEASYMRKDMRESFNRYLSAEGFPIFFDRLHDLHLTSILQNKENRVFDNQDSAIDYFHGLEYKGKIARYELNEALVLLVNELYPKAPQVDLNIKE
;
A
#
# COMPACT_ATOMS: atom_id res chain seq x y z
N MET A 1 -34.22 -7.93 -5.13
CA MET A 1 -34.00 -6.56 -4.62
C MET A 1 -33.58 -6.57 -3.14
N ASN A 2 -34.22 -7.36 -2.27
CA ASN A 2 -33.80 -7.50 -0.86
C ASN A 2 -32.40 -8.11 -0.66
N ASP A 3 -31.95 -9.00 -1.54
CA ASP A 3 -30.65 -9.65 -1.33
C ASP A 3 -29.45 -8.74 -1.62
N LEU A 4 -29.60 -7.80 -2.57
CA LEU A 4 -28.59 -6.77 -2.82
C LEU A 4 -28.41 -5.88 -1.59
N LEU A 5 -29.50 -5.39 -1.00
CA LEU A 5 -29.41 -4.51 0.18
C LEU A 5 -28.83 -5.24 1.40
N LYS A 6 -29.14 -6.54 1.58
CA LYS A 6 -28.54 -7.37 2.62
C LYS A 6 -27.04 -7.59 2.41
N GLU A 7 -26.62 -7.83 1.17
CA GLU A 7 -25.21 -7.95 0.82
C GLU A 7 -24.45 -6.65 1.11
N LYS A 8 -24.98 -5.51 0.66
CA LYS A 8 -24.42 -4.17 0.93
C LYS A 8 -24.36 -3.87 2.43
N ALA A 9 -25.37 -4.28 3.21
CA ALA A 9 -25.36 -4.15 4.67
C ALA A 9 -24.26 -5.01 5.32
N THR A 10 -24.00 -6.20 4.77
CA THR A 10 -22.93 -7.08 5.23
C THR A 10 -21.54 -6.48 4.97
N TYR A 11 -21.31 -5.91 3.78
CA TYR A 11 -20.08 -5.17 3.48
C TYR A 11 -19.92 -3.97 4.41
N TRP A 12 -20.98 -3.18 4.57
CA TRP A 12 -20.99 -2.02 5.45
C TRP A 12 -20.61 -2.35 6.89
N ASN A 13 -21.29 -3.31 7.51
CA ASN A 13 -21.03 -3.68 8.90
C ASN A 13 -19.61 -4.22 9.07
N THR A 14 -19.17 -5.10 8.17
CA THR A 14 -17.83 -5.71 8.23
C THR A 14 -16.72 -4.68 8.05
N ARG A 15 -16.85 -3.80 7.06
CA ARG A 15 -15.81 -2.82 6.70
C ARG A 15 -15.76 -1.66 7.67
N LEU A 16 -16.92 -1.13 8.10
CA LEU A 16 -16.96 -0.08 9.14
C LEU A 16 -16.34 -0.59 10.44
N LYS A 17 -16.64 -1.82 10.84
CA LYS A 17 -16.00 -2.45 12.01
C LYS A 17 -14.49 -2.56 11.84
N LYS A 18 -14.02 -3.05 10.69
CA LYS A 18 -12.58 -3.13 10.37
C LYS A 18 -11.90 -1.76 10.48
N CYS A 19 -12.52 -0.70 9.98
CA CYS A 19 -12.01 0.68 10.08
C CYS A 19 -11.91 1.15 11.53
N MET A 20 -12.95 0.90 12.33
CA MET A 20 -12.95 1.26 13.74
C MET A 20 -11.87 0.51 14.54
N ASP A 21 -11.74 -0.81 14.30
CA ASP A 21 -10.74 -1.65 14.97
C ASP A 21 -9.31 -1.20 14.61
N ALA A 22 -9.05 -0.91 13.32
CA ALA A 22 -7.76 -0.40 12.85
C ALA A 22 -7.41 0.97 13.45
N GLY A 23 -8.41 1.86 13.58
CA GLY A 23 -8.27 3.16 14.22
C GLY A 23 -8.33 3.13 15.75
N ARG A 24 -8.49 1.96 16.37
CA ARG A 24 -8.67 1.75 17.82
C ARG A 24 -9.81 2.59 18.41
N TYR A 25 -10.88 2.77 17.65
CA TYR A 25 -12.04 3.54 18.09
C TYR A 25 -13.09 2.64 18.75
N THR A 26 -13.54 3.06 19.93
CA THR A 26 -14.84 2.64 20.47
C THR A 26 -15.97 3.39 19.77
N GLN A 27 -17.21 2.92 19.90
CA GLN A 27 -18.38 3.63 19.35
C GLN A 27 -18.53 5.06 19.92
N ALA A 28 -18.21 5.25 21.20
CA ALA A 28 -18.27 6.57 21.84
C ALA A 28 -17.16 7.50 21.32
N SER A 29 -15.91 7.01 21.33
CA SER A 29 -14.76 7.81 20.86
C SER A 29 -14.83 8.10 19.37
N PHE A 30 -15.42 7.22 18.56
CA PHE A 30 -15.63 7.48 17.14
C PHE A 30 -16.66 8.59 16.91
N ALA A 31 -17.77 8.58 17.64
CA ALA A 31 -18.77 9.64 17.56
C ALA A 31 -18.16 11.01 17.95
N GLU A 32 -17.38 11.03 19.03
CA GLU A 32 -16.65 12.22 19.48
C GLU A 32 -15.66 12.71 18.41
N ALA A 33 -14.87 11.82 17.83
CA ALA A 33 -13.91 12.18 16.78
C ALA A 33 -14.58 12.74 15.52
N LEU A 34 -15.72 12.18 15.09
CA LEU A 34 -16.51 12.72 13.99
C LEU A 34 -17.05 14.11 14.30
N ASN A 35 -17.61 14.29 15.50
CA ASN A 35 -18.14 15.59 15.95
C ASN A 35 -17.06 16.66 15.99
N ASN A 36 -15.88 16.30 16.51
CA ASN A 36 -14.72 17.21 16.56
C ASN A 36 -14.23 17.58 15.15
N LYS A 37 -14.25 16.65 14.19
CA LYS A 37 -13.76 16.91 12.82
C LYS A 37 -14.75 17.73 11.99
N TYR A 38 -16.06 17.49 12.12
CA TYR A 38 -17.07 18.03 11.19
C TYR A 38 -18.15 18.89 11.84
N GLY A 39 -18.09 19.14 13.14
CA GLY A 39 -19.10 19.93 13.86
C GLY A 39 -20.47 19.26 13.95
N THR A 40 -20.50 17.92 13.93
CA THR A 40 -21.74 17.13 14.07
C THR A 40 -22.10 16.90 15.54
N THR A 41 -23.27 16.31 15.79
CA THR A 41 -23.78 16.02 17.15
C THR A 41 -24.19 14.55 17.30
N TYR A 42 -23.34 13.63 16.83
CA TYR A 42 -23.58 12.19 16.91
C TYR A 42 -23.28 11.62 18.31
N GLY A 43 -24.04 10.62 18.73
CA GLY A 43 -23.78 9.87 19.95
C GLY A 43 -23.34 8.42 19.70
N GLN A 44 -22.91 7.75 20.76
CA GLN A 44 -22.54 6.32 20.73
C GLN A 44 -23.67 5.42 20.16
N LYS A 45 -24.94 5.77 20.43
CA LYS A 45 -26.10 5.05 19.90
C LYS A 45 -26.27 5.19 18.39
N ASP A 46 -25.86 6.32 17.82
CA ASP A 46 -25.91 6.52 16.36
C ASP A 46 -24.89 5.61 15.68
N VAL A 47 -23.66 5.60 16.19
CA VAL A 47 -22.61 4.67 15.71
C VAL A 47 -23.04 3.22 15.87
N SER A 48 -23.63 2.87 17.02
CA SER A 48 -24.17 1.53 17.24
C SER A 48 -25.22 1.14 16.19
N ARG A 49 -26.13 2.06 15.82
CA ARG A 49 -27.09 1.81 14.74
C ARG A 49 -26.39 1.64 13.39
N TRP A 50 -25.42 2.49 13.07
CA TRP A 50 -24.69 2.37 11.79
C TRP A 50 -23.95 1.04 11.68
N MET A 51 -23.32 0.55 12.75
CA MET A 51 -22.62 -0.75 12.73
C MET A 51 -23.55 -1.97 12.66
N ASN A 52 -24.85 -1.78 12.81
CA ASN A 52 -25.86 -2.84 12.82
C ASN A 52 -26.87 -2.65 11.68
N THR A 53 -26.50 -1.94 10.60
CA THR A 53 -27.34 -1.81 9.42
C THR A 53 -27.77 -3.18 8.90
N GLY A 54 -29.04 -3.33 8.54
CA GLY A 54 -29.64 -4.61 8.14
C GLY A 54 -30.10 -5.51 9.31
N SER A 55 -29.85 -5.12 10.56
CA SER A 55 -30.32 -5.90 11.72
C SER A 55 -31.81 -5.70 11.97
N LYS A 56 -32.51 -6.78 12.31
CA LYS A 56 -33.94 -6.74 12.67
C LYS A 56 -34.13 -6.11 14.05
N ILE A 57 -35.09 -5.20 14.15
CA ILE A 57 -35.54 -4.55 15.38
C ILE A 57 -37.06 -4.67 15.51
N LYS A 58 -37.61 -4.37 16.70
CA LYS A 58 -39.06 -4.50 16.98
C LYS A 58 -39.96 -3.80 15.95
N ASN A 59 -39.48 -2.69 15.37
CA ASN A 59 -40.25 -1.86 14.43
C ASN A 59 -39.65 -1.83 13.02
N GLY A 60 -39.00 -2.91 12.58
CA GLY A 60 -38.48 -3.03 11.21
C GLY A 60 -37.01 -3.44 11.18
N GLU A 61 -36.24 -2.87 10.27
CA GLU A 61 -34.83 -3.15 10.05
C GLU A 61 -34.03 -1.87 10.21
N VAL A 62 -32.82 -1.96 10.76
CA VAL A 62 -31.93 -0.80 10.86
C VAL A 62 -31.49 -0.40 9.45
N GLY A 63 -31.92 0.78 9.00
CA GLY A 63 -31.49 1.32 7.72
C GLY A 63 -30.01 1.69 7.69
N PHE A 64 -29.51 1.97 6.49
CA PHE A 64 -28.23 2.66 6.33
C PHE A 64 -28.27 4.04 7.01
N PRO A 65 -27.13 4.57 7.46
CA PRO A 65 -27.05 5.99 7.78
C PRO A 65 -27.50 6.83 6.58
N LYS A 66 -27.87 8.09 6.83
CA LYS A 66 -28.11 9.04 5.74
C LYS A 66 -26.85 9.14 4.88
N TYR A 67 -27.02 9.38 3.58
CA TYR A 67 -25.90 9.45 2.65
C TYR A 67 -24.85 10.48 3.09
N ASP A 68 -25.25 11.66 3.56
CA ASP A 68 -24.33 12.67 4.10
C ASP A 68 -23.47 12.10 5.26
N THR A 69 -24.09 11.33 6.15
CA THR A 69 -23.37 10.64 7.23
C THR A 69 -22.41 9.58 6.70
N MET A 70 -22.81 8.83 5.66
CA MET A 70 -21.92 7.87 5.00
C MET A 70 -20.69 8.56 4.38
N VAL A 71 -20.88 9.73 3.75
CA VAL A 71 -19.81 10.55 3.18
C VAL A 71 -18.84 11.02 4.27
N LEU A 72 -19.36 11.52 5.40
CA LEU A 72 -18.52 11.96 6.52
C LEU A 72 -17.71 10.82 7.15
N ILE A 73 -18.32 9.64 7.30
CA ILE A 73 -17.64 8.42 7.77
C ILE A 73 -16.54 8.01 6.79
N ALA A 74 -16.83 8.02 5.49
CA ALA A 74 -15.88 7.65 4.45
C ALA A 74 -14.70 8.64 4.42
N ASP A 75 -14.93 9.95 4.43
CA ASP A 75 -13.87 10.96 4.52
C ASP A 75 -13.04 10.84 5.81
N PHE A 76 -13.68 10.48 6.93
CA PHE A 76 -12.99 10.34 8.21
C PHE A 76 -11.91 9.25 8.13
N PHE A 77 -12.26 8.11 7.52
CA PHE A 77 -11.34 7.01 7.30
C PHE A 77 -10.53 7.12 5.99
N ARG A 78 -10.73 8.18 5.20
CA ARG A 78 -10.11 8.41 3.89
C ARG A 78 -10.39 7.29 2.88
N LEU A 79 -11.64 6.87 2.83
CA LEU A 79 -12.17 5.82 1.96
C LEU A 79 -13.26 6.40 1.05
N ASP A 80 -13.60 5.69 -0.02
CA ASP A 80 -14.83 5.96 -0.76
C ASP A 80 -16.03 5.29 -0.06
N VAL A 81 -17.22 5.90 -0.17
CA VAL A 81 -18.48 5.27 0.27
C VAL A 81 -18.67 3.92 -0.42
N GLY A 82 -18.24 3.81 -1.69
CA GLY A 82 -18.25 2.56 -2.44
C GLY A 82 -17.43 1.44 -1.80
N TYR A 83 -16.33 1.74 -1.11
CA TYR A 83 -15.64 0.73 -0.33
C TYR A 83 -16.51 0.29 0.85
N LEU A 84 -17.10 1.21 1.61
CA LEU A 84 -17.94 0.82 2.75
C LEU A 84 -19.16 -0.01 2.30
N THR A 85 -19.74 0.27 1.14
CA THR A 85 -20.89 -0.48 0.61
C THR A 85 -20.49 -1.72 -0.19
N GLY A 86 -19.21 -1.97 -0.49
CA GLY A 86 -18.79 -3.13 -1.30
C GLY A 86 -19.08 -2.96 -2.79
N GLU A 87 -18.93 -1.75 -3.32
CA GLU A 87 -18.84 -1.45 -4.75
C GLU A 87 -17.40 -1.53 -5.27
N THR A 88 -16.40 -1.42 -4.40
CA THR A 88 -14.97 -1.63 -4.69
C THR A 88 -14.32 -2.38 -3.54
N ASP A 89 -13.35 -3.26 -3.82
CA ASP A 89 -12.57 -3.98 -2.79
C ASP A 89 -11.30 -3.24 -2.34
N LYS A 90 -11.04 -2.06 -2.91
CA LYS A 90 -9.94 -1.18 -2.50
C LYS A 90 -10.46 0.06 -1.80
N ASP A 91 -9.58 0.72 -1.06
CA ASP A 91 -9.90 1.92 -0.28
C ASP A 91 -10.59 3.03 -1.11
N SER A 92 -10.33 3.08 -2.42
CA SER A 92 -11.05 3.91 -3.41
C SER A 92 -11.10 3.25 -4.79
N PHE A 93 -12.01 3.71 -5.65
CA PHE A 93 -12.03 3.27 -7.07
C PHE A 93 -10.76 3.66 -7.82
N SER A 94 -10.13 4.79 -7.43
CA SER A 94 -8.85 5.22 -7.98
C SER A 94 -7.73 4.25 -7.60
N MET A 95 -7.75 3.76 -6.37
CA MET A 95 -6.81 2.75 -5.87
C MET A 95 -6.97 1.44 -6.62
N GLU A 96 -8.21 1.00 -6.85
CA GLU A 96 -8.52 -0.21 -7.61
C GLU A 96 -8.03 -0.11 -9.06
N LYS A 97 -8.34 1.00 -9.72
CA LYS A 97 -7.87 1.26 -11.08
C LYS A 97 -6.34 1.30 -11.15
N ALA A 98 -5.67 1.93 -10.19
CA ALA A 98 -4.21 1.98 -10.13
C ALA A 98 -3.60 0.57 -9.92
N CYS A 99 -4.15 -0.22 -8.99
CA CYS A 99 -3.70 -1.61 -8.78
C CYS A 99 -3.86 -2.44 -10.06
N SER A 100 -5.03 -2.35 -10.71
CA SER A 100 -5.32 -3.09 -11.94
C SER A 100 -4.44 -2.66 -13.12
N TYR A 101 -4.24 -1.35 -13.31
CA TYR A 101 -3.42 -0.81 -14.39
C TYR A 101 -1.94 -1.16 -14.23
N MET A 102 -1.42 -1.11 -13.00
CA MET A 102 0.00 -1.33 -12.70
C MET A 102 0.35 -2.80 -12.43
N GLY A 103 -0.63 -3.66 -12.15
CA GLY A 103 -0.40 -5.03 -11.67
C GLY A 103 0.16 -5.11 -10.23
N LEU A 104 0.11 -4.01 -9.47
CA LEU A 104 0.64 -3.91 -8.11
C LEU A 104 -0.46 -4.08 -7.06
N ASN A 105 -0.07 -4.58 -5.88
CA ASN A 105 -0.99 -4.66 -4.74
C ASN A 105 -1.22 -3.26 -4.10
N GLY A 106 -2.23 -3.18 -3.24
CA GLY A 106 -2.63 -1.91 -2.63
C GLY A 106 -1.53 -1.26 -1.78
N GLU A 107 -0.78 -2.05 -1.02
CA GLU A 107 0.28 -1.50 -0.15
C GLU A 107 1.44 -0.93 -0.98
N ALA A 108 1.79 -1.56 -2.10
CA ALA A 108 2.79 -1.02 -3.03
C ALA A 108 2.33 0.31 -3.66
N ILE A 109 1.07 0.40 -4.09
CA ILE A 109 0.51 1.66 -4.63
C ILE A 109 0.45 2.75 -3.55
N LYS A 110 0.13 2.42 -2.29
CA LYS A 110 0.18 3.37 -1.17
C LYS A 110 1.58 3.91 -0.95
N ALA A 111 2.60 3.04 -0.90
CA ALA A 111 3.99 3.46 -0.73
C ALA A 111 4.45 4.41 -1.86
N ILE A 112 4.10 4.12 -3.12
CA ILE A 112 4.37 5.01 -4.26
C ILE A 112 3.60 6.34 -4.10
N ARG A 113 2.35 6.29 -3.65
CA ARG A 113 1.53 7.48 -3.41
C ARG A 113 2.10 8.35 -2.29
N GLU A 114 2.64 7.77 -1.23
CA GLU A 114 3.28 8.52 -0.14
C GLU A 114 4.52 9.29 -0.62
N ILE A 115 5.33 8.70 -1.48
CA ILE A 115 6.50 9.39 -2.09
C ILE A 115 6.05 10.54 -3.00
N THR A 116 5.01 10.30 -3.81
CA THR A 116 4.56 11.28 -4.81
C THR A 116 3.61 12.34 -4.22
N HIS A 117 2.87 12.02 -3.16
CA HIS A 117 1.83 12.84 -2.54
C HIS A 117 1.82 12.66 -1.01
N PRO A 118 2.90 13.03 -0.30
CA PRO A 118 2.98 12.87 1.14
C PRO A 118 1.91 13.72 1.83
N GLU A 119 1.19 13.14 2.78
CA GLU A 119 0.08 13.80 3.46
C GLU A 119 0.54 14.87 4.46
N ASN A 120 1.66 14.63 5.13
CA ASN A 120 2.31 15.55 6.05
C ASN A 120 3.71 15.84 5.54
N GLU A 121 3.93 17.00 4.91
CA GLU A 121 5.20 17.75 4.90
C GLU A 121 5.11 18.95 3.95
N ALA A 122 5.88 19.98 4.32
CA ALA A 122 5.87 21.31 3.75
C ALA A 122 5.89 21.30 2.20
N SER A 123 4.98 22.06 1.60
CA SER A 123 4.65 21.94 0.17
C SER A 123 5.82 22.19 -0.79
N TYR A 124 6.93 22.74 -0.31
CA TYR A 124 8.08 23.10 -1.14
C TYR A 124 8.92 21.88 -1.57
N MET A 125 9.12 20.86 -0.73
CA MET A 125 9.94 19.68 -1.08
C MET A 125 9.18 18.65 -1.93
N ARG A 126 7.85 18.75 -2.02
CA ARG A 126 7.03 17.78 -2.76
C ARG A 126 7.41 17.69 -4.23
N LYS A 127 7.78 18.81 -4.85
CA LYS A 127 8.19 18.85 -6.26
C LYS A 127 9.52 18.12 -6.46
N ASP A 128 10.49 18.38 -5.59
CA ASP A 128 11.83 17.81 -5.70
C ASP A 128 11.84 16.30 -5.41
N MET A 129 11.02 15.84 -4.46
CA MET A 129 10.80 14.40 -4.22
C MET A 129 10.22 13.69 -5.44
N ARG A 130 9.16 14.26 -6.04
CA ARG A 130 8.56 13.69 -7.26
C ARG A 130 9.55 13.66 -8.41
N GLU A 131 10.29 14.76 -8.60
CA GLU A 131 11.29 14.87 -9.65
C GLU A 131 12.38 13.81 -9.48
N SER A 132 12.91 13.65 -8.27
CA SER A 132 13.93 12.64 -7.96
C SER A 132 13.40 11.21 -8.20
N PHE A 133 12.15 10.94 -7.81
CA PHE A 133 11.53 9.63 -8.00
C PHE A 133 11.23 9.34 -9.47
N ASN A 134 10.73 10.32 -10.22
CA ASN A 134 10.50 10.20 -11.67
C ASN A 134 11.81 9.94 -12.41
N ARG A 135 12.89 10.67 -12.07
CA ARG A 135 14.22 10.43 -12.64
C ARG A 135 14.69 9.01 -12.37
N TYR A 136 14.58 8.54 -11.13
CA TYR A 136 14.97 7.17 -10.77
C TYR A 136 14.21 6.10 -11.56
N LEU A 137 12.88 6.19 -11.64
CA LEU A 137 12.06 5.19 -12.34
C LEU A 137 12.18 5.26 -13.87
N SER A 138 12.56 6.42 -14.41
CA SER A 138 12.68 6.64 -15.87
C SER A 138 14.11 6.48 -16.39
N ALA A 139 15.08 6.20 -15.51
CA ALA A 139 16.47 5.95 -15.87
C ALA A 139 16.60 4.67 -16.72
N GLU A 140 17.54 4.68 -17.67
CA GLU A 140 17.80 3.53 -18.54
C GLU A 140 18.33 2.33 -17.74
N GLY A 141 19.05 2.58 -16.65
CA GLY A 141 19.56 1.56 -15.73
C GLY A 141 18.50 0.97 -14.79
N PHE A 142 17.31 1.57 -14.66
CA PHE A 142 16.30 1.09 -13.72
C PHE A 142 15.76 -0.32 -14.05
N PRO A 143 15.42 -0.65 -15.32
CA PRO A 143 15.08 -2.02 -15.70
C PRO A 143 16.18 -3.03 -15.35
N ILE A 144 17.46 -2.69 -15.60
CA ILE A 144 18.60 -3.57 -15.31
C ILE A 144 18.71 -3.82 -13.80
N PHE A 145 18.59 -2.77 -12.98
CA PHE A 145 18.56 -2.91 -11.52
C PHE A 145 17.40 -3.83 -11.08
N PHE A 146 16.21 -3.64 -11.65
CA PHE A 146 15.05 -4.44 -11.29
C PHE A 146 15.19 -5.91 -11.70
N ASP A 147 15.79 -6.19 -12.85
CA ASP A 147 16.10 -7.56 -13.29
C ASP A 147 17.05 -8.25 -12.29
N ARG A 148 18.08 -7.56 -11.80
CA ARG A 148 18.98 -8.12 -10.76
C ARG A 148 18.28 -8.33 -9.42
N LEU A 149 17.34 -7.45 -9.07
CA LEU A 149 16.51 -7.63 -7.88
C LEU A 149 15.62 -8.87 -8.03
N HIS A 150 15.09 -9.09 -9.23
CA HIS A 150 14.31 -10.28 -9.56
C HIS A 150 15.16 -11.56 -9.51
N ASP A 151 16.38 -11.56 -10.06
CA ASP A 151 17.33 -12.69 -9.99
C ASP A 151 17.62 -13.10 -8.54
N LEU A 152 17.81 -12.12 -7.66
CA LEU A 152 17.99 -12.36 -6.23
C LEU A 152 16.73 -12.96 -5.58
N HIS A 153 15.54 -12.46 -5.94
CA HIS A 153 14.29 -13.03 -5.46
C HIS A 153 14.13 -14.48 -5.90
N LEU A 154 14.38 -14.78 -7.18
CA LEU A 154 14.34 -16.14 -7.71
C LEU A 154 15.28 -17.06 -6.93
N THR A 155 16.51 -16.62 -6.69
CA THR A 155 17.50 -17.37 -5.91
C THR A 155 17.02 -17.65 -4.48
N SER A 156 16.30 -16.73 -3.85
CA SER A 156 15.77 -16.90 -2.49
C SER A 156 14.67 -17.98 -2.40
N ILE A 157 13.94 -18.22 -3.49
CA ILE A 157 12.82 -19.17 -3.51
C ILE A 157 13.17 -20.52 -4.16
N LEU A 158 14.36 -20.67 -4.75
CA LEU A 158 14.81 -21.94 -5.37
C LEU A 158 14.71 -23.13 -4.41
N GLN A 159 15.10 -22.94 -3.14
CA GLN A 159 15.03 -23.98 -2.10
C GLN A 159 13.60 -24.49 -1.88
N ASN A 160 12.61 -23.60 -1.97
CA ASN A 160 11.22 -23.92 -1.68
C ASN A 160 10.47 -24.51 -2.89
N LYS A 161 11.04 -24.40 -4.10
CA LYS A 161 10.41 -24.89 -5.34
C LYS A 161 10.87 -26.29 -5.72
N GLU A 162 12.07 -26.69 -5.31
CA GLU A 162 12.59 -28.03 -5.59
C GLU A 162 12.24 -28.96 -4.42
N ASN A 163 11.26 -29.86 -4.60
CA ASN A 163 11.05 -31.04 -3.74
C ASN A 163 12.17 -32.06 -3.98
N ARG A 164 13.42 -31.64 -3.76
CA ARG A 164 14.62 -32.42 -4.08
C ARG A 164 14.89 -33.41 -2.94
N VAL A 165 15.02 -34.68 -3.31
CA VAL A 165 15.53 -35.74 -2.44
C VAL A 165 17.01 -35.95 -2.79
N PHE A 166 17.87 -36.02 -1.78
CA PHE A 166 19.30 -36.20 -1.97
C PHE A 166 19.68 -37.65 -1.68
N ASP A 167 20.50 -38.24 -2.56
CA ASP A 167 20.94 -39.63 -2.42
C ASP A 167 21.92 -39.84 -1.25
N ASN A 168 22.68 -38.80 -0.90
CA ASN A 168 23.61 -38.79 0.22
C ASN A 168 23.81 -37.36 0.77
N GLN A 169 24.51 -37.26 1.91
CA GLN A 169 24.74 -36.01 2.61
C GLN A 169 25.65 -35.05 1.84
N ASP A 170 26.67 -35.56 1.13
CA ASP A 170 27.61 -34.74 0.37
C ASP A 170 26.91 -34.01 -0.79
N SER A 171 26.05 -34.72 -1.52
CA SER A 171 25.20 -34.15 -2.58
C SER A 171 24.26 -33.06 -2.06
N ALA A 172 23.79 -33.18 -0.81
CA ALA A 172 22.99 -32.14 -0.17
C ALA A 172 23.86 -30.92 0.18
N ILE A 173 25.03 -31.13 0.78
CA ILE A 173 25.99 -30.08 1.13
C ILE A 173 26.41 -29.29 -0.11
N ASP A 174 26.80 -29.97 -1.19
CA ASP A 174 27.22 -29.33 -2.44
C ASP A 174 26.09 -28.49 -3.06
N TYR A 175 24.85 -28.98 -3.00
CA TYR A 175 23.69 -28.23 -3.45
C TYR A 175 23.48 -26.96 -2.61
N PHE A 176 23.53 -27.05 -1.28
CA PHE A 176 23.37 -25.88 -0.41
C PHE A 176 24.49 -24.86 -0.59
N HIS A 177 25.75 -25.30 -0.71
CA HIS A 177 26.87 -24.41 -1.04
C HIS A 177 26.69 -23.74 -2.40
N GLY A 178 26.22 -24.48 -3.40
CA GLY A 178 25.92 -23.93 -4.73
C GLY A 178 24.83 -22.85 -4.69
N LEU A 179 23.78 -23.05 -3.88
CA LEU A 179 22.74 -22.05 -3.67
C LEU A 179 23.25 -20.81 -2.92
N GLU A 180 24.05 -21.01 -1.89
CA GLU A 180 24.67 -19.90 -1.15
C GLU A 180 25.55 -19.06 -2.08
N TYR A 181 26.37 -19.73 -2.91
CA TYR A 181 27.23 -19.09 -3.89
C TYR A 181 26.42 -18.29 -4.92
N LYS A 182 25.35 -18.88 -5.49
CA LYS A 182 24.42 -18.15 -6.38
C LYS A 182 23.81 -16.93 -5.70
N GLY A 183 23.42 -17.06 -4.44
CA GLY A 183 22.89 -15.95 -3.65
C GLY A 183 23.92 -14.84 -3.40
N LYS A 184 25.20 -15.16 -3.27
CA LYS A 184 26.28 -14.16 -3.16
C LYS A 184 26.47 -13.41 -4.48
N ILE A 185 26.51 -14.13 -5.60
CA ILE A 185 26.61 -13.52 -6.94
C ILE A 185 25.45 -12.57 -7.19
N ALA A 186 24.19 -13.02 -7.01
CA ALA A 186 23.02 -12.20 -7.27
C ALA A 186 23.00 -10.90 -6.44
N ARG A 187 23.48 -10.95 -5.19
CA ARG A 187 23.63 -9.73 -4.35
C ARG A 187 24.72 -8.79 -4.86
N TYR A 188 25.83 -9.34 -5.33
CA TYR A 188 26.90 -8.55 -5.93
C TYR A 188 26.42 -7.84 -7.20
N GLU A 189 25.78 -8.58 -8.11
CA GLU A 189 25.24 -8.04 -9.37
C GLU A 189 24.15 -6.98 -9.12
N LEU A 190 23.28 -7.18 -8.13
CA LEU A 190 22.29 -6.19 -7.72
C LEU A 190 22.96 -4.90 -7.22
N ASN A 191 24.01 -5.01 -6.41
CA ASN A 191 24.74 -3.86 -5.90
C ASN A 191 25.43 -3.10 -7.04
N GLU A 192 26.10 -3.81 -7.94
CA GLU A 192 26.71 -3.22 -9.12
C GLU A 192 25.68 -2.46 -9.98
N ALA A 193 24.52 -3.08 -10.25
CA ALA A 193 23.44 -2.43 -10.99
C ALA A 193 22.91 -1.17 -10.29
N LEU A 194 22.79 -1.18 -8.97
CA LEU A 194 22.40 0.01 -8.19
C LEU A 194 23.45 1.12 -8.31
N VAL A 195 24.74 0.79 -8.20
CA VAL A 195 25.83 1.76 -8.32
C VAL A 195 25.84 2.39 -9.72
N LEU A 196 25.65 1.59 -10.76
CA LEU A 196 25.56 2.07 -12.14
C LEU A 196 24.36 3.02 -12.32
N LEU A 197 23.18 2.65 -11.82
CA LEU A 197 21.98 3.48 -11.84
C LEU A 197 22.18 4.83 -11.11
N VAL A 198 22.83 4.81 -9.94
CA VAL A 198 23.14 6.05 -9.21
C VAL A 198 24.11 6.93 -9.99
N ASN A 199 25.14 6.34 -10.62
CA ASN A 199 26.10 7.09 -11.44
C ASN A 199 25.47 7.68 -12.71
N GLU A 200 24.47 7.01 -13.29
CA GLU A 200 23.67 7.54 -14.39
C GLU A 200 22.88 8.78 -13.95
N LEU A 201 22.19 8.69 -12.81
CA LEU A 201 21.35 9.76 -12.29
C LEU A 201 22.16 10.97 -11.79
N TYR A 202 23.32 10.70 -11.19
CA TYR A 202 24.17 11.68 -10.53
C TYR A 202 25.63 11.46 -10.93
N PRO A 203 25.99 11.81 -12.17
CA PRO A 203 27.36 11.69 -12.63
C PRO A 203 28.27 12.57 -11.76
N LYS A 204 29.48 12.07 -11.48
CA LYS A 204 30.49 12.86 -10.76
C LYS A 204 30.68 14.19 -11.49
N ALA A 205 30.59 15.29 -10.75
CA ALA A 205 30.81 16.61 -11.32
C ALA A 205 32.17 16.64 -12.04
N PRO A 206 32.29 17.25 -13.23
CA PRO A 206 33.59 17.48 -13.83
C PRO A 206 34.46 18.21 -12.81
N GLN A 207 35.71 17.77 -12.63
CA GLN A 207 36.68 18.51 -11.82
C GLN A 207 36.77 19.91 -12.42
N VAL A 208 36.14 20.88 -11.75
CA VAL A 208 36.33 22.28 -12.08
C VAL A 208 37.76 22.58 -11.68
N ASP A 209 38.64 22.76 -12.66
CA ASP A 209 39.98 23.31 -12.41
C ASP A 209 39.79 24.68 -11.76
N LEU A 210 39.87 24.70 -10.44
CA LEU A 210 39.92 25.93 -9.65
C LEU A 210 41.30 26.53 -9.89
N ASN A 211 41.48 27.18 -11.04
CA ASN A 211 42.62 28.05 -11.29
C ASN A 211 42.52 29.23 -10.33
N ILE A 212 43.13 29.07 -9.15
CA ILE A 212 43.40 30.16 -8.22
C ILE A 212 44.44 31.05 -8.92
N LYS A 213 44.05 32.27 -9.28
CA LYS A 213 45.02 33.29 -9.70
C LYS A 213 45.86 33.68 -8.49
N GLU A 214 47.17 33.46 -8.58
CA GLU A 214 48.16 34.08 -7.68
C GLU A 214 48.13 35.61 -7.81
#